data_AF-A0AAE0EZT0-F1
#
_entry.id   AF-A0AAE0EZT0-F1
#
_cell.length_a   1.000
_cell.length_b   1.000
_cell.length_c   1.000
_cell.angle_alpha   90.00
_cell.angle_beta   90.00
_cell.angle_gamma   90.00
#
_symmetry.space_group_name_H-M   'P 1'
#
loop_
_entity.id
_entity.type
_entity.pdbx_description
1 polymer ?
#
loop_
_entity_poly.entity_id
_entity_poly.type
_entity_poly.pdbx_seq_one_letter_code
_entity_poly.pdbx_strand_id
1 'polypeptide(L)'
;MSEPNSISVCVRVRPLNEKEKKTQQTEIIKLVGNAVQTPAVSSGSVTPGIFAFDRVFGVNSETAELYSATCAKLTASAVQGFNGTIFAYGQTSSGKTHTIRGTEQCPGVLPLAILDMFEQVKLNVDRKFLIRVCYIEIYNEDIKDLLTDKAELLKVRRTQDENFEVVGLTEHVVVSPDEAKAVCYLQRAETSGYLRMALTLCCRYGASTLWCQ
;
A
#
# COMPACT_ATOMS: atom_id res chain seq x y z
N MET A 1 17.70 -23.22 1.65
CA MET A 1 16.48 -22.48 1.32
C MET A 1 16.14 -21.65 2.54
N SER A 2 16.39 -20.34 2.51
CA SER A 2 16.01 -19.44 3.60
C SER A 2 14.49 -19.40 3.72
N GLU A 3 13.96 -19.48 4.94
CA GLU A 3 12.53 -19.34 5.21
C GLU A 3 11.98 -18.07 4.55
N PRO A 4 10.78 -18.10 3.94
CA PRO A 4 10.19 -16.90 3.39
C PRO A 4 9.85 -15.94 4.54
N ASN A 5 10.58 -14.83 4.64
CA ASN A 5 10.20 -13.73 5.54
C ASN A 5 8.80 -13.26 5.15
N SER A 6 7.85 -13.46 6.07
CA SER A 6 6.44 -13.05 5.89
C SER A 6 6.25 -11.54 6.05
N ILE A 7 7.22 -10.86 6.66
CA ILE A 7 7.23 -9.42 6.90
C ILE A 7 8.48 -8.85 6.26
N SER A 8 8.31 -7.77 5.48
CA SER A 8 9.42 -6.95 5.01
C SER A 8 9.22 -5.49 5.36
N VAL A 9 10.25 -4.87 5.91
CA VAL A 9 10.27 -3.47 6.34
C VAL A 9 11.21 -2.68 5.44
N CYS A 10 10.64 -1.71 4.73
CA CYS A 10 11.35 -0.87 3.80
C CYS A 10 11.21 0.61 4.19
N VAL A 11 12.28 1.39 3.99
CA VAL A 11 12.26 2.83 4.22
C VAL A 11 12.43 3.57 2.91
N ARG A 12 11.61 4.60 2.68
CA ARG A 12 11.75 5.52 1.54
C ARG A 12 12.01 6.93 2.05
N VAL A 13 13.11 7.53 1.60
CA VAL A 13 13.45 8.92 1.88
C VAL A 13 12.98 9.79 0.72
N ARG A 14 12.14 10.79 1.00
CA ARG A 14 11.67 11.75 -0.02
C ARG A 14 12.69 12.87 -0.23
N PRO A 15 12.75 13.47 -1.42
CA PRO A 15 13.51 14.69 -1.63
C PRO A 15 12.92 15.88 -0.85
N LEU A 16 13.73 16.93 -0.67
CA LEU A 16 13.28 18.20 -0.11
C LEU A 16 12.20 18.85 -1.00
N ASN A 17 11.15 19.35 -0.35
CA ASN A 17 10.07 20.09 -0.98
C ASN A 17 10.52 21.51 -1.36
N GLU A 18 9.81 22.17 -2.28
CA GLU A 18 10.17 23.53 -2.70
C GLU A 18 10.23 24.54 -1.56
N LYS A 19 9.33 24.42 -0.58
CA LYS A 19 9.33 25.29 0.62
C LYS A 19 10.59 25.10 1.45
N GLU A 20 11.05 23.86 1.60
CA GLU A 20 12.23 23.47 2.37
C GLU A 20 13.51 23.93 1.64
N LYS A 21 13.53 23.85 0.31
CA LYS A 21 14.61 24.41 -0.53
C LYS A 21 14.68 25.93 -0.41
N LYS A 22 13.53 26.63 -0.42
CA LYS A 22 13.46 28.09 -0.25
C LYS A 22 13.96 28.55 1.12
N THR A 23 13.71 27.78 2.17
CA THR A 23 14.19 28.05 3.53
C THR A 23 15.61 27.51 3.78
N GLN A 24 16.32 27.04 2.74
CA GLN A 24 17.68 26.51 2.82
C GLN A 24 17.84 25.38 3.86
N GLN A 25 16.81 24.54 4.02
CA GLN A 25 16.91 23.33 4.83
C GLN A 25 17.84 22.31 4.17
N THR A 26 18.51 21.50 4.99
CA THR A 26 19.49 20.52 4.54
C THR A 26 18.97 19.09 4.75
N GLU A 27 19.42 18.18 3.88
CA GLU A 27 19.15 16.76 4.05
C GLU A 27 20.01 16.21 5.19
N ILE A 28 19.34 15.84 6.28
CA ILE A 28 20.02 15.33 7.48
C ILE A 28 20.17 13.80 7.47
N ILE A 29 19.38 13.11 6.67
CA ILE A 29 19.35 11.65 6.61
C ILE A 29 20.41 11.16 5.63
N LYS A 30 21.33 10.31 6.09
CA LYS A 30 22.33 9.65 5.24
C LYS A 30 22.00 8.18 5.06
N LEU A 31 22.23 7.67 3.86
CA LEU A 31 21.98 6.27 3.52
C LEU A 31 23.32 5.53 3.45
N VAL A 32 23.42 4.42 4.16
CA VAL A 32 24.61 3.55 4.19
C VAL A 32 24.15 2.13 3.86
N GLY A 33 24.15 1.79 2.58
CA GLY A 33 23.54 0.54 2.10
C GLY A 33 22.05 0.48 2.44
N ASN A 34 21.61 -0.61 3.08
CA ASN A 34 20.24 -0.76 3.59
C ASN A 34 20.05 -0.20 5.02
N ALA A 35 20.89 0.76 5.43
CA ALA A 35 20.75 1.43 6.71
C ALA A 35 20.54 2.94 6.55
N VAL A 36 19.77 3.49 7.47
CA VAL A 36 19.52 4.93 7.61
C VAL A 36 20.33 5.44 8.80
N GLN A 37 21.13 6.47 8.57
CA GLN A 37 21.92 7.14 9.59
C GLN A 37 21.34 8.52 9.90
N THR A 38 21.04 8.77 11.17
CA THR A 38 20.59 10.07 11.68
C THR A 38 21.78 10.92 12.16
N PRO A 39 21.69 12.26 12.09
CA PRO A 39 22.76 13.12 12.58
C PRO A 39 22.84 13.07 14.11
N ALA A 40 24.03 13.31 14.67
CA ALA A 40 24.19 13.59 16.09
C ALA A 40 23.64 14.99 16.39
N VAL A 41 22.65 15.11 17.27
CA VAL A 41 22.12 16.43 17.68
C VAL A 41 22.91 16.90 18.90
N SER A 42 23.66 17.99 18.75
CA SER A 42 24.60 18.52 19.75
C SER A 42 23.95 19.13 21.00
N SER A 43 22.61 19.24 21.06
CA SER A 43 21.87 19.97 22.09
C SER A 43 20.82 19.13 22.85
N GLY A 44 20.88 17.80 22.80
CA GLY A 44 20.08 16.94 23.68
C GLY A 44 20.04 15.49 23.22
N SER A 45 20.61 14.59 24.04
CA SER A 45 20.28 13.17 24.24
C SER A 45 19.86 12.27 23.06
N VAL A 46 20.21 12.59 21.80
CA VAL A 46 19.99 11.69 20.66
C VAL A 46 21.33 11.25 20.12
N THR A 47 21.76 10.07 20.55
CA THR A 47 22.93 9.39 19.99
C THR A 47 22.70 9.15 18.50
N PRO A 48 23.66 9.45 17.60
CA PRO A 48 23.52 9.13 16.18
C PRO A 48 23.22 7.64 16.03
N GLY A 49 22.06 7.34 15.46
CA GLY A 49 21.56 5.98 15.30
C GLY A 49 21.76 5.50 13.87
N ILE A 50 22.27 4.28 13.72
CA ILE A 50 22.24 3.55 12.45
C ILE A 50 21.12 2.53 12.56
N PHE A 51 20.12 2.64 11.69
CA PHE A 51 18.96 1.76 11.67
C PHE A 51 18.97 0.96 10.37
N ALA A 52 19.15 -0.36 10.47
CA ALA A 52 19.13 -1.25 9.33
C ALA A 52 17.70 -1.74 9.02
N PHE A 53 17.38 -1.85 7.74
CA PHE A 53 16.10 -2.31 7.21
C PHE A 53 16.33 -3.34 6.10
N ASP A 54 15.27 -4.00 5.61
CA ASP A 54 15.41 -4.94 4.49
C ASP A 54 15.84 -4.21 3.21
N ARG A 55 15.27 -3.02 3.00
CA ARG A 55 15.61 -2.13 1.88
C ARG A 55 15.46 -0.67 2.28
N VAL A 56 16.33 0.15 1.73
CA VAL A 56 16.29 1.60 1.88
C VAL A 56 16.32 2.25 0.49
N PHE A 57 15.29 3.04 0.20
CA PHE A 57 15.12 3.77 -1.05
C PHE A 57 15.46 5.24 -0.82
N GLY A 58 16.36 5.78 -1.64
CA GLY A 58 16.84 7.15 -1.52
C GLY A 58 15.95 8.17 -2.22
N VAL A 59 16.39 9.43 -2.15
CA VAL A 59 15.67 10.58 -2.74
C VAL A 59 15.47 10.46 -4.25
N ASN A 60 16.36 9.72 -4.93
CA ASN A 60 16.31 9.49 -6.37
C ASN A 60 15.57 8.20 -6.76
N SER A 61 15.09 7.41 -5.79
CA SER A 61 14.42 6.15 -6.07
C SER A 61 12.99 6.36 -6.56
N GLU A 62 12.71 5.79 -7.72
CA GLU A 62 11.38 5.83 -8.32
C GLU A 62 10.42 4.84 -7.64
N THR A 63 9.12 5.13 -7.71
CA THR A 63 8.11 4.24 -7.11
C THR A 63 8.07 2.88 -7.83
N ALA A 64 8.38 2.83 -9.14
CA ALA A 64 8.42 1.59 -9.91
C ALA A 64 9.54 0.64 -9.43
N GLU A 65 10.73 1.19 -9.14
CA GLU A 65 11.85 0.44 -8.55
C GLU A 65 11.46 -0.13 -7.18
N LEU A 66 10.85 0.71 -6.33
CA LEU A 66 10.36 0.29 -5.02
C LEU A 66 9.34 -0.84 -5.15
N TYR A 67 8.38 -0.70 -6.07
CA TYR A 67 7.35 -1.71 -6.32
C TYR A 67 7.96 -3.04 -6.74
N SER A 68 8.85 -3.03 -7.75
CA SER A 68 9.50 -4.24 -8.26
C SER A 68 10.32 -4.96 -7.18
N ALA A 69 11.02 -4.20 -6.34
CA ALA A 69 11.88 -4.75 -5.29
C ALA A 69 11.12 -5.33 -4.09
N THR A 70 9.88 -4.90 -3.85
CA THR A 70 9.12 -5.21 -2.61
C THR A 70 7.73 -5.78 -2.89
N CYS A 71 6.86 -5.02 -3.55
CA CYS A 71 5.44 -5.30 -3.69
C CYS A 71 5.14 -6.36 -4.76
N ALA A 72 5.93 -6.46 -5.83
CA ALA A 72 5.68 -7.41 -6.93
C ALA A 72 5.57 -8.87 -6.44
N LYS A 73 6.40 -9.25 -5.45
CA LYS A 73 6.31 -10.58 -4.83
C LYS A 73 4.99 -10.80 -4.10
N LEU A 74 4.46 -9.78 -3.42
CA LEU A 74 3.17 -9.86 -2.74
C LEU A 74 2.03 -9.99 -3.74
N THR A 75 2.08 -9.26 -4.86
CA THR A 75 1.11 -9.38 -5.95
C THR A 75 1.12 -10.78 -6.57
N ALA A 76 2.31 -11.34 -6.82
CA ALA A 76 2.44 -12.71 -7.31
C ALA A 76 1.90 -13.75 -6.30
N SER A 77 2.18 -13.59 -5.00
CA SER A 77 1.62 -14.43 -3.95
C SER A 77 0.09 -14.33 -3.85
N ALA A 78 -0.46 -13.14 -4.06
CA ALA A 78 -1.92 -12.94 -4.10
C ALA A 78 -2.59 -13.75 -5.20
N VAL A 79 -1.98 -13.79 -6.39
CA VAL A 79 -2.47 -14.60 -7.53
C VAL A 79 -2.38 -16.10 -7.23
N GLN A 80 -1.43 -16.51 -6.39
CA GLN A 80 -1.30 -17.89 -5.92
C GLN A 80 -2.31 -18.26 -4.82
N GLY A 81 -3.06 -17.30 -4.28
CA GLY A 81 -4.07 -17.51 -3.24
C GLY A 81 -3.63 -17.15 -1.83
N PHE A 82 -2.52 -16.43 -1.66
CA PHE A 82 -2.05 -15.94 -0.35
C PHE A 82 -2.50 -14.50 -0.10
N ASN A 83 -2.78 -14.16 1.16
CA ASN A 83 -3.08 -12.78 1.52
C ASN A 83 -1.80 -11.94 1.59
N GLY A 84 -1.83 -10.73 1.02
CA GLY A 84 -0.72 -9.78 1.06
C GLY A 84 -1.22 -8.40 1.45
N THR A 85 -0.53 -7.74 2.39
CA THR A 85 -0.89 -6.41 2.88
C THR A 85 0.32 -5.48 2.79
N ILE A 86 0.11 -4.28 2.26
CA ILE A 86 1.14 -3.24 2.15
C ILE A 86 0.72 -2.06 3.03
N PHE A 87 1.61 -1.65 3.93
CA PHE A 87 1.42 -0.48 4.77
C PHE A 87 2.40 0.63 4.36
N ALA A 88 1.89 1.85 4.23
CA ALA A 88 2.73 3.05 4.16
C ALA A 88 2.62 3.80 5.49
N TYR A 89 3.72 3.85 6.24
CA TYR A 89 3.79 4.52 7.54
C TYR A 89 4.75 5.72 7.51
N GLY A 90 4.46 6.74 8.31
CA GLY A 90 5.29 7.93 8.45
C GLY A 90 4.49 9.18 8.80
N GLN A 91 5.19 10.28 9.10
CA GLN A 91 4.57 11.56 9.46
C GLN A 91 3.73 12.18 8.33
N THR A 92 2.91 13.17 8.65
CA THR A 92 2.23 13.99 7.64
C THR A 92 3.26 14.63 6.71
N SER A 93 2.95 14.67 5.40
CA SER A 93 3.87 15.16 4.36
C SER A 93 5.16 14.32 4.15
N SER A 94 5.22 13.07 4.63
CA SER A 94 6.35 12.16 4.35
C SER A 94 6.31 11.47 2.99
N GLY A 95 5.23 11.64 2.22
CA GLY A 95 5.07 11.00 0.90
C GLY A 95 4.33 9.66 0.90
N LYS A 96 3.56 9.34 1.96
CA LYS A 96 2.69 8.14 2.01
C LYS A 96 1.75 8.04 0.81
N THR A 97 0.92 9.08 0.61
CA THR A 97 -0.04 9.14 -0.51
C THR A 97 0.66 9.12 -1.85
N HIS A 98 1.79 9.83 -1.99
CA HIS A 98 2.59 9.80 -3.21
C HIS A 98 3.14 8.39 -3.50
N THR A 99 3.52 7.62 -2.48
CA THR A 99 4.02 6.26 -2.66
C THR A 99 2.90 5.28 -3.00
N ILE A 100 1.76 5.35 -2.32
CA ILE A 100 0.64 4.42 -2.56
C ILE A 100 -0.13 4.80 -3.83
N ARG A 101 -0.64 6.03 -3.93
CA ARG A 101 -1.50 6.47 -5.04
C ARG A 101 -0.70 6.97 -6.25
N GLY A 102 0.39 7.69 -5.99
CA GLY A 102 1.20 8.35 -7.02
C GLY A 102 0.48 9.49 -7.72
N THR A 103 1.08 9.92 -8.83
CA THR A 103 0.54 10.89 -9.80
C THR A 103 0.38 10.21 -11.16
N GLU A 104 -0.22 10.91 -12.13
CA GLU A 104 -0.34 10.40 -13.50
C GLU A 104 1.03 10.16 -14.14
N GLN A 105 2.01 11.04 -13.86
CA GLN A 105 3.36 10.94 -14.40
C GLN A 105 4.21 9.92 -13.64
N CYS A 106 3.97 9.79 -12.33
CA CYS A 106 4.72 8.91 -11.43
C CYS A 106 3.74 7.97 -10.72
N PRO A 107 3.34 6.85 -11.36
CA PRO A 107 2.36 5.94 -10.79
C PRO A 107 2.82 5.37 -9.44
N GLY A 108 1.87 5.28 -8.50
CA GLY A 108 2.11 4.74 -7.16
C GLY A 108 2.15 3.22 -7.13
N VAL A 109 2.38 2.65 -5.94
CA VAL A 109 2.28 1.21 -5.69
C VAL A 109 0.91 0.65 -6.10
N LEU A 110 -0.17 1.39 -5.85
CA LEU A 110 -1.53 0.95 -6.14
C LEU A 110 -1.79 0.70 -7.64
N PRO A 111 -1.63 1.70 -8.54
CA PRO A 111 -1.89 1.47 -9.96
C PRO A 111 -0.91 0.44 -10.57
N LEU A 112 0.32 0.36 -10.06
CA LEU A 112 1.29 -0.67 -10.45
C LEU A 112 0.84 -2.06 -10.01
N ALA A 113 0.36 -2.22 -8.78
CA ALA A 113 -0.16 -3.48 -8.26
C ALA A 113 -1.39 -3.98 -9.02
N ILE A 114 -2.29 -3.07 -9.40
CA ILE A 114 -3.44 -3.41 -10.24
C ILE A 114 -2.94 -3.94 -11.60
N LEU A 115 -2.03 -3.24 -12.26
CA LEU A 115 -1.51 -3.65 -13.56
C LEU A 115 -0.84 -5.03 -13.50
N ASP A 116 0.11 -5.21 -12.58
CA ASP A 116 0.82 -6.48 -12.40
C ASP A 116 -0.16 -7.61 -12.06
N MET A 117 -1.15 -7.38 -11.18
CA MET A 117 -2.15 -8.40 -10.86
C MET A 117 -2.92 -8.89 -12.09
N PHE A 118 -3.36 -7.98 -12.96
CA PHE A 118 -4.04 -8.37 -14.20
C PHE A 118 -3.11 -9.04 -15.20
N GLU A 119 -1.83 -8.68 -15.25
CA GLU A 119 -0.83 -9.37 -16.07
C GLU A 119 -0.59 -10.79 -15.58
N GLN A 120 -0.38 -11.00 -14.28
CA GLN A 120 -0.22 -12.31 -13.66
C GLN A 120 -1.45 -13.20 -13.90
N VAL A 121 -2.66 -12.65 -13.81
CA VAL A 121 -3.90 -13.37 -14.09
C VAL A 121 -3.94 -13.86 -15.55
N LYS A 122 -3.52 -13.04 -16.51
CA LYS A 122 -3.44 -13.43 -17.93
C LYS A 122 -2.43 -14.56 -18.17
N LEU A 123 -1.34 -14.60 -17.40
CA LEU A 123 -0.32 -15.64 -17.50
C LEU A 123 -0.80 -16.98 -16.92
N ASN A 124 -1.76 -16.98 -15.99
CA ASN A 124 -2.27 -18.18 -15.32
C ASN A 124 -3.57 -18.69 -15.96
N VAL A 125 -3.50 -19.09 -17.24
CA VAL A 125 -4.68 -19.51 -18.04
C VAL A 125 -5.43 -20.74 -17.51
N ASP A 126 -4.77 -21.57 -16.70
CA ASP A 126 -5.36 -22.78 -16.12
C ASP A 126 -6.32 -22.49 -14.95
N ARG A 127 -6.42 -21.22 -14.51
CA ARG A 127 -7.23 -20.80 -13.36
C ARG A 127 -8.23 -19.73 -13.78
N LYS A 128 -9.40 -19.75 -13.14
CA LYS A 128 -10.41 -18.69 -13.28
C LYS A 128 -10.32 -17.74 -12.10
N PHE A 129 -10.24 -16.45 -12.40
CA PHE A 129 -10.12 -15.39 -11.40
C PHE A 129 -11.37 -14.52 -11.40
N LEU A 130 -11.79 -14.09 -10.20
CA LEU A 130 -12.77 -13.03 -10.01
C LEU A 130 -12.11 -11.92 -9.19
N ILE A 131 -11.80 -10.81 -9.85
CA ILE A 131 -11.14 -9.67 -9.20
C ILE A 131 -12.22 -8.74 -8.64
N ARG A 132 -12.08 -8.40 -7.36
CA ARG A 132 -12.96 -7.46 -6.68
C ARG A 132 -12.14 -6.37 -6.02
N VAL A 133 -12.69 -5.17 -6.04
CA VAL A 133 -12.05 -3.99 -5.44
C VAL A 133 -13.00 -3.42 -4.41
N CYS A 134 -12.47 -3.18 -3.22
CA CYS A 134 -13.10 -2.36 -2.20
C CYS A 134 -12.13 -1.26 -1.77
N TYR A 135 -12.66 -0.14 -1.29
CA TYR A 135 -11.83 0.98 -0.87
C TYR A 135 -12.42 1.62 0.37
N ILE A 136 -11.65 1.64 1.46
CA ILE A 136 -12.09 2.17 2.75
C ILE A 136 -11.13 3.22 3.28
N GLU A 137 -11.68 4.13 4.05
CA GLU A 137 -10.94 5.04 4.91
C GLU A 137 -11.21 4.66 6.36
N ILE A 138 -10.14 4.61 7.16
CA ILE A 138 -10.25 4.46 8.61
C ILE A 138 -9.78 5.78 9.23
N TYR A 139 -10.69 6.46 9.91
CA TYR A 139 -10.43 7.73 10.56
C TYR A 139 -11.10 7.74 11.93
N ASN A 140 -10.33 7.97 13.01
CA ASN A 140 -10.85 8.00 14.37
C ASN A 140 -11.65 6.73 14.76
N GLU A 141 -11.14 5.55 14.41
CA GLU A 141 -11.81 4.24 14.57
C GLU A 141 -13.12 4.06 13.76
N ASP A 142 -13.55 5.08 13.03
CA ASP A 142 -14.68 5.01 12.12
C ASP A 142 -14.23 4.51 10.74
N ILE A 143 -14.98 3.55 10.19
CA ILE A 143 -14.74 3.00 8.86
C ILE A 143 -15.73 3.64 7.88
N LYS A 144 -15.19 4.25 6.83
CA LYS A 144 -15.98 4.84 5.74
C LYS A 144 -15.70 4.10 4.44
N ASP A 145 -16.77 3.78 3.71
CA ASP A 145 -16.68 3.26 2.35
C ASP A 145 -16.38 4.42 1.39
N LEU A 146 -15.32 4.30 0.59
CA LEU A 146 -14.90 5.30 -0.41
C LEU A 146 -15.45 5.00 -1.81
N LEU A 147 -16.21 3.92 -1.98
CA LEU A 147 -16.84 3.56 -3.26
C LEU A 147 -18.32 3.96 -3.33
N THR A 148 -18.84 4.61 -2.30
CA THR A 148 -20.24 5.02 -2.21
C THR A 148 -20.37 6.41 -1.57
N ASP A 149 -21.39 7.15 -1.98
CA ASP A 149 -21.71 8.46 -1.41
C ASP A 149 -22.51 8.37 -0.11
N LYS A 150 -22.77 7.15 0.39
CA LYS A 150 -23.47 6.96 1.66
C LYS A 150 -22.62 7.51 2.80
N ALA A 151 -23.22 8.37 3.62
CA ALA A 151 -22.59 8.90 4.83
C ALA A 151 -22.60 7.90 6.01
N GLU A 152 -22.94 6.64 5.77
CA GLU A 152 -23.04 5.62 6.80
C GLU A 152 -21.67 5.08 7.16
N LEU A 153 -21.35 5.07 8.46
CA LEU A 153 -20.16 4.43 8.97
C LEU A 153 -20.35 2.92 8.99
N LEU A 154 -19.36 2.20 8.45
CA LEU A 154 -19.35 0.75 8.41
C LEU A 154 -18.95 0.18 9.77
N LYS A 155 -19.52 -0.98 10.10
CA LYS A 155 -19.23 -1.70 11.35
C LYS A 155 -18.47 -2.98 11.06
N VAL A 156 -17.49 -3.27 11.90
CA VAL A 156 -16.81 -4.57 11.90
C VAL A 156 -17.63 -5.57 12.70
N ARG A 157 -17.86 -6.75 12.14
CA ARG A 157 -18.55 -7.88 12.78
C ARG A 157 -17.67 -9.12 12.71
N ARG A 158 -17.70 -9.93 13.76
CA ARG A 158 -17.08 -11.27 13.75
C ARG A 158 -18.03 -12.27 13.09
N THR A 159 -17.54 -13.05 12.13
CA THR A 159 -18.29 -14.12 11.47
C THR A 159 -18.28 -15.39 12.31
N GLN A 160 -19.10 -16.38 11.93
CA GLN A 160 -19.16 -17.68 12.63
C GLN A 160 -17.84 -18.45 12.55
N ASP A 161 -17.04 -18.20 11.52
CA ASP A 161 -15.73 -18.80 11.31
C ASP A 161 -14.61 -18.04 12.04
N GLU A 162 -14.95 -17.22 13.04
CA GLU A 162 -14.02 -16.41 13.84
C GLU A 162 -13.25 -15.32 13.05
N ASN A 163 -13.61 -15.07 11.79
CA ASN A 163 -13.04 -14.02 10.95
C ASN A 163 -13.75 -12.66 11.17
N PHE A 164 -13.17 -11.58 10.66
CA PHE A 164 -13.78 -10.24 10.70
C PHE A 164 -14.32 -9.83 9.33
N GLU A 165 -15.52 -9.27 9.31
CA GLU A 165 -16.19 -8.76 8.12
C GLU A 165 -16.62 -7.31 8.36
N VAL A 166 -16.41 -6.45 7.36
CA VAL A 166 -16.94 -5.10 7.36
C VAL A 166 -18.35 -5.13 6.75
N VAL A 167 -19.37 -5.00 7.59
CA VAL A 167 -20.77 -5.14 7.17
C VAL A 167 -21.19 -3.96 6.30
N GLY A 168 -21.68 -4.25 5.10
CA GLY A 168 -22.16 -3.24 4.16
C GLY A 168 -21.07 -2.64 3.26
N LEU A 169 -19.85 -3.19 3.28
CA LEU A 169 -18.77 -2.78 2.40
C LEU A 169 -19.12 -3.02 0.93
N THR A 170 -18.97 -2.00 0.10
CA THR A 170 -19.18 -2.11 -1.35
C THR A 170 -18.00 -2.80 -2.02
N GLU A 171 -18.30 -3.82 -2.83
CA GLU A 171 -17.33 -4.53 -3.64
C GLU A 171 -17.67 -4.38 -5.13
N HIS A 172 -16.73 -3.87 -5.91
CA HIS A 172 -16.86 -3.78 -7.36
C HIS A 172 -16.11 -4.93 -8.03
N VAL A 173 -16.81 -5.73 -8.83
CA VAL A 173 -16.17 -6.68 -9.74
C VAL A 173 -15.57 -5.89 -10.89
N VAL A 174 -14.29 -6.14 -11.18
CA VAL A 174 -13.55 -5.43 -12.23
C VAL A 174 -13.00 -6.44 -13.23
N VAL A 175 -13.06 -6.10 -14.51
CA VAL A 175 -12.60 -6.97 -15.62
C VAL A 175 -11.40 -6.39 -16.37
N SER A 176 -11.02 -5.14 -16.08
CA SER A 176 -9.84 -4.51 -16.66
C SER A 176 -9.06 -3.65 -15.65
N PRO A 177 -7.74 -3.44 -15.88
CA PRO A 177 -6.95 -2.54 -15.05
C PRO A 177 -7.49 -1.11 -15.04
N ASP A 178 -8.03 -0.62 -16.16
CA ASP A 178 -8.51 0.76 -16.28
C ASP A 178 -9.83 0.95 -15.53
N GLU A 179 -10.72 -0.04 -15.54
CA GLU A 179 -11.91 -0.05 -14.69
C GLU A 179 -11.53 -0.08 -13.20
N ALA A 180 -10.59 -0.94 -12.81
CA ALA A 180 -10.11 -1.01 -11.42
C ALA A 180 -9.50 0.32 -10.96
N LYS A 181 -8.66 0.94 -11.80
CA LYS A 181 -8.15 2.29 -11.53
C LYS A 181 -9.31 3.28 -11.43
N ALA A 182 -10.23 3.31 -12.38
CA ALA A 182 -11.36 4.24 -12.35
C ALA A 182 -12.10 4.14 -11.01
N VAL A 183 -12.50 2.94 -10.58
CA VAL A 183 -13.13 2.71 -9.27
C VAL A 183 -12.30 3.31 -8.11
N CYS A 184 -10.99 3.08 -8.10
CA CYS A 184 -10.08 3.58 -7.08
C CYS A 184 -9.83 5.10 -7.13
N TYR A 185 -9.93 5.74 -8.29
CA TYR A 185 -9.61 7.15 -8.50
C TYR A 185 -10.85 8.07 -8.57
N LEU A 186 -12.06 7.50 -8.67
CA LEU A 186 -13.32 8.23 -8.80
C LEU A 186 -13.64 9.12 -7.58
N GLN A 187 -13.27 8.69 -6.38
CA GLN A 187 -13.54 9.47 -5.17
C GLN A 187 -12.26 10.15 -4.65
N ARG A 188 -12.34 11.48 -4.46
CA ARG A 188 -11.29 12.27 -3.83
C ARG A 188 -11.21 11.91 -2.34
N ALA A 189 -10.54 10.81 -2.02
CA ALA A 189 -10.20 10.53 -0.62
C ALA A 189 -9.27 11.65 -0.13
N GLU A 190 -9.76 12.47 0.79
CA GLU A 190 -8.98 13.54 1.41
C GLU A 190 -8.00 12.92 2.39
N THR A 191 -6.72 13.27 2.22
CA THR A 191 -5.57 12.68 2.89
C THR A 191 -5.45 13.12 4.35
N SER A 192 -6.38 12.73 5.21
CA SER A 192 -6.26 12.91 6.67
C SER A 192 -6.24 11.57 7.42
N GLY A 193 -6.91 10.53 6.91
CA GLY A 193 -6.96 9.20 7.51
C GLY A 193 -5.89 8.21 7.03
N TYR A 194 -5.73 7.12 7.78
CA TYR A 194 -4.99 5.94 7.31
C TYR A 194 -5.76 5.33 6.15
N LEU A 195 -5.33 5.62 4.93
CA LEU A 195 -5.87 5.01 3.72
C LEU A 195 -5.48 3.54 3.67
N ARG A 196 -6.45 2.65 3.86
CA ARG A 196 -6.29 1.21 3.68
C ARG A 196 -7.10 0.79 2.48
N MET A 197 -6.44 0.61 1.34
CA MET A 197 -7.06 -0.10 0.22
C MET A 197 -6.79 -1.58 0.36
N ALA A 198 -7.86 -2.39 0.32
CA ALA A 198 -7.77 -3.83 0.19
C ALA A 198 -8.09 -4.20 -1.26
N LEU A 199 -7.07 -4.61 -2.01
CA LEU A 199 -7.27 -5.23 -3.32
C LEU A 199 -7.47 -6.72 -3.08
N THR A 200 -8.71 -7.18 -2.97
CA THR A 200 -8.98 -8.59 -2.67
C THR A 200 -9.15 -9.40 -3.93
N LEU A 201 -8.20 -10.31 -4.18
CA LEU A 201 -8.30 -11.28 -5.25
C LEU A 201 -9.09 -12.51 -4.76
N CYS A 202 -10.30 -12.73 -5.29
CA CYS A 202 -11.05 -13.95 -4.99
C CYS A 202 -10.77 -15.00 -6.08
N CYS A 203 -9.84 -15.92 -5.81
CA CYS A 203 -9.61 -17.11 -6.63
C CYS A 203 -10.72 -18.13 -6.34
N ARG A 204 -11.69 -18.29 -7.25
CA ARG A 204 -12.64 -19.41 -7.16
C ARG A 204 -11.97 -20.71 -7.62
N TYR A 205 -11.35 -21.42 -6.68
CA TYR A 205 -11.08 -22.86 -6.79
C TYR A 205 -12.08 -23.60 -5.89
N GLY A 206 -13.28 -23.85 -6.41
CA GLY A 206 -14.32 -24.55 -5.64
C GLY A 206 -14.90 -23.69 -4.50
N ALA A 207 -16.05 -24.12 -3.98
CA ALA A 207 -16.90 -23.34 -3.09
C ALA A 207 -16.27 -23.01 -1.73
N SER A 208 -15.54 -21.88 -1.61
CA SER A 208 -15.38 -21.15 -0.34
C SER A 208 -14.96 -19.72 -0.64
N THR A 209 -15.82 -18.75 -0.36
CA THR A 209 -15.53 -17.32 -0.47
C THR A 209 -14.63 -16.92 0.70
N LEU A 210 -13.32 -17.03 0.54
CA LEU A 210 -12.35 -16.51 1.52
C LEU A 210 -12.11 -15.03 1.25
N TRP A 211 -12.62 -14.17 2.14
CA TRP A 211 -12.31 -12.74 2.22
C TRP A 211 -11.37 -12.47 3.40
N CYS A 212 -10.46 -11.52 3.19
CA CYS A 212 -9.75 -10.67 4.14
C CYS A 212 -9.17 -11.30 5.42
N GLN A 213 -7.83 -11.33 5.50
CA GLN A 213 -7.08 -11.18 6.74
C GLN A 213 -6.60 -9.73 6.91
#